data_AF-A0AA35PP85-F1
#
_entry.id   AF-A0AA35PP85-F1
#
_cell.length_a   1.000
_cell.length_b   1.000
_cell.length_c   1.000
_cell.angle_alpha   90.00
_cell.angle_beta   90.00
_cell.angle_gamma   90.00
#
_symmetry.space_group_name_H-M   'P 1'
#
loop_
_entity.id
_entity.type
_entity.pdbx_description
1 polymer ?
#
loop_
_entity_poly.entity_id
_entity_poly.type
_entity_poly.pdbx_seq_one_letter_code
_entity_poly.pdbx_strand_id
1 'polypeptide(L)'
;MNAIVVLCHFCELHGPRTLFCTEVLHSPLPQGAGSGDSPGQSEQAEEEEGGIQMSSRIRSHSPAEGASADSSSPGPKKSDMCEGCRSLPAGHPGYVSHDKETSIKYVSHQHPNHPQLFSIVRQACVRSLSCEVCPGREGPIFFGDEQHGFVFSHTFFIKDSLARGFQRWYSVIAIMMDRIYLINSWPFLLGKVRGIIDELQGKALKVFEAEQYGCPQRAQRMNTAFTPFLHQRNGNAARSLTSLTNDENLWACLHTSFAWLLKACGSRLTEKLLEGAPTEDTLVQMEKLADLEEESEGWDNSEEEEGKAPSQGDAQESRELVKSPTDSSLTLDCSNWNMAPRNQGFRSLRHLRQVLGPSAFRMLAWHVLMGNQVIWKARDADLVQSAFDVLRTMLPIGCVRIIPYSDKYEEAYRCNFLGLAPHVQIPPHILSSGKSTLTSSLFIGSASSTYRNVKHQKLPNTGLPSGGF
;
A
#
# COMPACT_ATOMS: atom_id res chain seq x y z
N MET A 1 -3.15 -10.31 -4.76
CA MET A 1 -3.96 -11.43 -5.26
C MET A 1 -3.81 -12.58 -4.28
N ASN A 2 -4.87 -12.97 -3.58
CA ASN A 2 -4.86 -14.14 -2.70
C ASN A 2 -5.32 -15.35 -3.51
N ALA A 3 -4.35 -16.10 -4.04
CA ALA A 3 -4.61 -17.31 -4.82
C ALA A 3 -3.67 -18.43 -4.40
N ILE A 4 -4.14 -19.66 -4.55
CA ILE A 4 -3.38 -20.86 -4.21
C ILE A 4 -3.38 -21.77 -5.43
N VAL A 5 -2.20 -22.19 -5.89
CA VAL A 5 -2.06 -23.17 -6.98
C VAL A 5 -1.68 -24.50 -6.36
N VAL A 6 -2.37 -25.58 -6.73
CA VAL A 6 -2.20 -26.90 -6.13
C VAL A 6 -2.16 -27.99 -7.20
N LEU A 7 -1.20 -28.91 -7.07
CA LEU A 7 -1.17 -30.16 -7.80
C LEU A 7 -1.84 -31.27 -6.98
N CYS A 8 -2.83 -31.91 -7.58
CA CYS A 8 -3.61 -33.00 -7.02
C CYS A 8 -3.41 -34.30 -7.80
N HIS A 9 -3.62 -35.43 -7.14
CA HIS A 9 -3.52 -36.77 -7.72
C HIS A 9 -4.60 -37.68 -7.14
N PHE A 10 -5.18 -38.53 -7.99
CA PHE A 10 -6.09 -39.58 -7.55
C PHE A 10 -5.30 -40.87 -7.30
N CYS A 11 -5.15 -41.24 -6.03
CA CYS A 11 -4.52 -42.49 -5.64
C CYS A 11 -5.57 -43.61 -5.51
N GLU A 12 -5.35 -44.75 -6.17
CA GLU A 12 -6.26 -45.91 -6.06
C GLU A 12 -6.38 -46.45 -4.63
N LEU A 13 -5.38 -46.23 -3.76
CA LEU A 13 -5.39 -46.67 -2.36
C LEU A 13 -5.99 -45.63 -1.41
N HIS A 14 -5.71 -44.34 -1.63
CA HIS A 14 -6.00 -43.26 -0.66
C HIS A 14 -7.03 -42.24 -1.15
N GLY A 15 -7.55 -42.40 -2.36
CA GLY A 15 -8.45 -41.46 -3.05
C GLY A 15 -7.73 -40.19 -3.54
N PRO A 16 -8.50 -39.09 -3.76
CA PRO A 16 -7.95 -37.79 -4.10
C PRO A 16 -6.97 -37.33 -3.03
N ARG A 17 -5.80 -36.82 -3.43
CA ARG A 17 -4.77 -36.29 -2.54
C ARG A 17 -4.08 -35.08 -3.15
N THR A 18 -3.67 -34.16 -2.29
CA THR A 18 -2.89 -32.97 -2.63
C THR A 18 -1.41 -33.33 -2.53
N LEU A 19 -0.66 -33.02 -3.58
CA LEU A 19 0.76 -33.30 -3.65
C LEU A 19 1.59 -32.05 -3.40
N PHE A 20 1.20 -30.92 -3.96
CA PHE A 20 2.04 -29.72 -3.87
C PHE A 20 1.18 -28.48 -3.95
N CYS A 21 1.28 -27.58 -2.98
CA CYS A 21 0.57 -26.31 -2.98
C CYS A 21 1.56 -25.16 -2.92
N THR A 22 1.31 -24.13 -3.72
CA THR A 22 2.03 -22.85 -3.68
C THR A 22 1.06 -21.75 -3.27
N GLU A 23 1.40 -21.05 -2.19
CA GLU A 23 0.63 -19.94 -1.64
C GLU A 23 1.41 -18.62 -1.75
N VAL A 24 0.66 -17.52 -1.86
CA VAL A 24 1.18 -16.15 -1.86
C VAL A 24 1.10 -15.61 -0.44
N LEU A 25 2.23 -15.19 0.11
CA LEU A 25 2.31 -14.51 1.40
C LEU A 25 2.76 -13.07 1.23
N HIS A 26 1.92 -12.14 1.64
CA HIS A 26 2.25 -10.73 1.73
C HIS A 26 3.03 -10.48 3.02
N SER A 27 4.25 -9.94 2.91
CA SER A 27 4.96 -9.41 4.07
C SER A 27 4.15 -8.21 4.59
N PRO A 28 3.83 -8.11 5.89
CA PRO A 28 3.23 -6.91 6.42
C PRO A 28 4.18 -5.74 6.13
N LEU A 29 3.63 -4.67 5.55
CA LEU A 29 4.32 -3.38 5.41
C LEU A 29 4.86 -3.00 6.80
N PRO A 30 6.10 -2.50 6.95
CA PRO A 30 6.58 -2.02 8.24
C PRO A 30 5.66 -0.87 8.70
N GLN A 31 4.76 -1.17 9.62
CA GLN A 31 4.06 -0.15 10.39
C GLN A 31 5.13 0.62 11.16
N GLY A 32 5.19 1.93 10.89
CA GLY A 32 6.14 2.85 11.51
C GLY A 32 6.17 2.69 13.03
N ALA A 33 7.36 2.89 13.59
CA ALA A 33 7.64 2.88 15.01
C ALA A 33 6.63 3.73 15.80
N GLY A 34 5.75 3.06 16.54
CA GLY A 34 4.99 3.66 17.63
C GLY A 34 5.57 3.16 18.96
N SER A 35 6.19 4.07 19.72
CA SER A 35 6.70 3.87 21.07
C SER A 35 5.70 3.19 22.01
N GLY A 36 6.20 2.33 22.90
CA GLY A 36 5.46 1.87 24.08
C GLY A 36 5.16 3.03 25.05
N ASP A 37 4.12 2.92 25.88
CA ASP A 37 4.12 2.15 27.14
C ASP A 37 2.72 2.16 27.84
N SER A 38 2.20 0.96 28.14
CA SER A 38 1.43 0.52 29.34
C SER A 38 0.02 1.12 29.72
N PRO A 39 -0.76 0.55 30.69
CA PRO A 39 -1.83 -0.44 30.40
C PRO A 39 -3.21 -0.21 31.09
N GLY A 40 -4.27 -0.85 30.53
CA GLY A 40 -5.42 -1.37 31.31
C GLY A 40 -6.74 -0.60 31.29
N GLN A 41 -7.79 -1.18 30.67
CA GLN A 41 -9.06 -1.58 31.32
C GLN A 41 -10.02 -2.22 30.31
N SER A 42 -10.74 -3.21 30.80
CA SER A 42 -11.76 -4.04 30.17
C SER A 42 -13.08 -3.29 29.91
N GLU A 43 -13.74 -3.56 28.79
CA GLU A 43 -15.07 -4.22 28.70
C GLU A 43 -15.82 -3.95 27.38
N GLN A 44 -16.53 -4.99 26.95
CA GLN A 44 -17.73 -5.05 26.09
C GLN A 44 -17.59 -5.15 24.56
N ALA A 45 -18.41 -6.08 24.06
CA ALA A 45 -18.49 -6.63 22.73
C ALA A 45 -19.62 -5.97 21.94
N GLU A 46 -19.40 -5.78 20.63
CA GLU A 46 -20.46 -5.78 19.63
C GLU A 46 -19.95 -6.53 18.38
N GLU A 47 -20.78 -7.43 17.88
CA GLU A 47 -20.62 -8.21 16.66
C GLU A 47 -20.93 -7.35 15.44
N GLU A 48 -20.05 -7.28 14.42
CA GLU A 48 -20.51 -7.25 13.02
C GLU A 48 -19.40 -7.53 11.97
N GLU A 49 -19.84 -8.26 10.95
CA GLU A 49 -19.32 -8.53 9.60
C GLU A 49 -17.88 -9.04 9.36
N GLY A 50 -17.84 -10.34 9.02
CA GLY A 50 -16.67 -11.09 8.62
C GLY A 50 -16.18 -10.77 7.22
N GLY A 51 -15.06 -10.05 7.15
CA GLY A 51 -14.10 -10.13 6.05
C GLY A 51 -12.94 -11.03 6.45
N ILE A 52 -12.76 -12.19 5.80
CA ILE A 52 -11.65 -13.10 6.11
C ILE A 52 -10.36 -12.53 5.49
N GLN A 53 -9.57 -11.83 6.30
CA GLN A 53 -8.27 -11.30 5.91
C GLN A 53 -7.20 -12.41 5.97
N MET A 54 -6.80 -12.93 4.81
CA MET A 54 -5.69 -13.88 4.67
C MET A 54 -4.34 -13.19 4.90
N SER A 55 -3.95 -13.02 6.16
CA SER A 55 -2.58 -12.62 6.51
C SER A 55 -2.01 -13.59 7.56
N SER A 56 -0.90 -14.27 7.21
CA SER A 56 -0.23 -15.20 8.11
C SER A 56 0.80 -14.47 8.96
N ARG A 57 0.67 -14.57 10.29
CA ARG A 57 1.74 -14.20 11.23
C ARG A 57 2.50 -15.48 11.60
N ILE A 58 3.79 -15.52 11.32
CA ILE A 58 4.69 -16.60 11.75
C ILE A 58 5.01 -16.38 13.24
N ARG A 59 4.51 -17.24 14.13
CA ARG A 59 5.05 -17.37 15.50
C ARG A 59 5.99 -18.58 15.54
N SER A 60 7.26 -18.30 15.83
CA SER A 60 8.28 -19.31 16.11
C SER A 60 8.14 -19.75 17.57
N HIS A 61 7.80 -21.02 17.82
CA HIS A 61 7.93 -21.62 19.15
C HIS A 61 8.81 -22.87 19.06
N SER A 62 9.92 -22.86 19.80
CA SER A 62 10.80 -24.00 20.05
C SER A 62 10.13 -25.02 20.99
N PRO A 63 10.55 -26.30 20.99
CA PRO A 63 9.86 -27.37 21.72
C PRO A 63 10.32 -27.45 23.17
N ALA A 64 9.37 -27.63 24.10
CA ALA A 64 9.64 -28.06 25.47
C ALA A 64 9.06 -29.45 25.67
N GLU A 65 9.91 -30.38 26.13
CA GLU A 65 9.56 -31.72 26.59
C GLU A 65 8.74 -31.67 27.89
N GLY A 66 7.79 -32.60 28.07
CA GLY A 66 7.21 -32.88 29.38
C GLY A 66 5.78 -33.43 29.40
N ALA A 67 5.68 -34.77 29.38
CA ALA A 67 4.81 -35.62 30.20
C ALA A 67 3.25 -35.59 30.07
N SER A 68 2.71 -36.78 29.76
CA SER A 68 1.65 -37.51 30.51
C SER A 68 0.32 -37.85 29.79
N ALA A 69 0.12 -39.17 29.65
CA ALA A 69 -1.09 -39.97 29.88
C ALA A 69 -2.34 -39.85 28.95
N ASP A 70 -2.49 -40.89 28.12
CA ASP A 70 -3.70 -41.65 27.77
C ASP A 70 -5.07 -40.97 27.69
N SER A 71 -5.61 -40.92 26.47
CA SER A 71 -7.00 -41.33 26.21
C SER A 71 -7.18 -41.75 24.74
N SER A 72 -7.86 -42.88 24.57
CA SER A 72 -7.97 -43.69 23.37
C SER A 72 -9.09 -43.22 22.44
N SER A 73 -8.76 -43.01 21.16
CA SER A 73 -9.70 -43.04 20.03
C SER A 73 -8.90 -43.35 18.75
N PRO A 74 -9.27 -44.35 17.92
CA PRO A 74 -8.46 -44.75 16.78
C PRO A 74 -8.71 -43.80 15.60
N GLY A 75 -8.08 -42.63 15.63
CA GLY A 75 -7.83 -41.85 14.41
C GLY A 75 -6.77 -42.54 13.54
N PRO A 76 -6.82 -42.41 12.20
CA PRO A 76 -5.84 -43.05 11.34
C PRO A 76 -4.43 -42.52 11.66
N LYS A 77 -3.54 -43.44 12.02
CA LYS A 77 -2.14 -43.16 12.36
C LYS A 77 -1.44 -42.46 11.20
N LYS A 78 -0.61 -41.45 11.49
CA LYS A 78 0.20 -40.64 10.53
C LYS A 78 1.21 -41.45 9.66
N SER A 79 1.19 -42.78 9.67
CA SER A 79 2.25 -43.63 9.10
C SER A 79 1.93 -44.31 7.76
N ASP A 80 0.70 -44.34 7.25
CA ASP A 80 0.37 -45.13 6.04
C ASP A 80 0.10 -44.26 4.79
N MET A 81 1.04 -43.39 4.41
CA MET A 81 1.00 -42.74 3.09
C MET A 81 1.96 -43.45 2.13
N CYS A 82 1.45 -43.92 0.98
CA CYS A 82 2.30 -44.48 -0.09
C CYS A 82 3.19 -43.42 -0.73
N GLU A 83 4.27 -43.85 -1.39
CA GLU A 83 5.27 -42.99 -2.02
C GLU A 83 4.66 -41.98 -3.00
N GLY A 84 3.69 -42.39 -3.82
CA GLY A 84 3.02 -41.52 -4.79
C GLY A 84 2.08 -40.48 -4.19
N CYS A 85 1.76 -40.58 -2.90
CA CYS A 85 1.02 -39.54 -2.19
C CYS A 85 1.94 -38.58 -1.43
N ARG A 86 3.26 -38.78 -1.47
CA ARG A 86 4.26 -37.91 -0.84
C ARG A 86 4.98 -37.12 -1.94
N SER A 87 5.06 -35.82 -1.78
CA SER A 87 5.83 -34.96 -2.70
C SER A 87 7.24 -34.75 -2.18
N LEU A 88 7.37 -34.19 -0.98
CA LEU A 88 8.64 -33.83 -0.37
C LEU A 88 9.09 -34.90 0.64
N PRO A 89 10.42 -35.12 0.80
CA PRO A 89 10.95 -36.00 1.83
C PRO A 89 10.50 -35.60 3.24
N ALA A 90 10.42 -36.57 4.15
CA ALA A 90 10.06 -36.31 5.54
C ALA A 90 11.06 -35.32 6.17
N GLY A 91 10.56 -34.18 6.67
CA GLY A 91 11.37 -33.12 7.28
C GLY A 91 11.89 -32.05 6.33
N HIS A 92 11.56 -32.10 5.03
CA HIS A 92 11.93 -31.01 4.12
C HIS A 92 11.10 -29.75 4.41
N PRO A 93 11.72 -28.56 4.58
CA PRO A 93 11.03 -27.33 4.99
C PRO A 93 10.20 -26.69 3.87
N GLY A 94 10.10 -27.31 2.68
CA GLY A 94 9.42 -26.72 1.52
C GLY A 94 10.29 -25.71 0.76
N TYR A 95 9.71 -25.09 -0.26
CA TYR A 95 10.37 -24.08 -1.09
C TYR A 95 9.82 -22.70 -0.81
N VAL A 96 10.70 -21.70 -0.74
CA VAL A 96 10.31 -20.29 -0.59
C VAL A 96 11.08 -19.46 -1.60
N SER A 97 10.36 -18.70 -2.42
CA SER A 97 10.94 -17.67 -3.29
C SER A 97 10.42 -16.30 -2.89
N HIS A 98 11.28 -15.30 -3.02
CA HIS A 98 10.97 -13.92 -2.65
C HIS A 98 11.09 -13.01 -3.87
N ASP A 99 10.02 -12.29 -4.17
CA ASP A 99 10.00 -11.27 -5.20
C ASP A 99 10.38 -9.92 -4.59
N LYS A 100 11.57 -9.42 -4.97
CA LYS A 100 12.14 -8.20 -4.39
C LYS A 100 11.35 -6.94 -4.75
N GLU A 101 10.74 -6.92 -5.94
CA GLU A 101 10.00 -5.75 -6.45
C GLU A 101 8.69 -5.54 -5.70
N THR A 102 7.95 -6.63 -5.45
CA THR A 102 6.61 -6.57 -4.84
C THR A 102 6.62 -6.90 -3.34
N SER A 103 7.78 -7.27 -2.79
CA SER A 103 7.94 -7.78 -1.41
C SER A 103 7.05 -9.00 -1.08
N ILE A 104 6.61 -9.73 -2.10
CA ILE A 104 5.78 -10.93 -1.98
C ILE A 104 6.67 -12.16 -1.79
N LYS A 105 6.22 -13.10 -0.96
CA LYS A 105 6.87 -14.41 -0.79
C LYS A 105 5.95 -15.49 -1.34
N TYR A 106 6.49 -16.38 -2.17
CA TYR A 106 5.78 -17.57 -2.63
C TYR A 106 6.30 -18.76 -1.84
N VAL A 107 5.42 -19.41 -1.09
CA VAL A 107 5.75 -20.52 -0.21
C VAL A 107 5.14 -21.79 -0.81
N SER A 108 5.89 -22.89 -0.83
CA SER A 108 5.39 -24.17 -1.33
C SER A 108 5.67 -25.33 -0.41
N HIS A 109 4.61 -26.06 -0.11
CA HIS A 109 4.61 -27.23 0.76
C HIS A 109 3.68 -28.31 0.16
N GLN A 110 3.61 -29.48 0.79
CA GLN A 110 2.64 -30.49 0.38
C GLN A 110 1.19 -30.07 0.72
N HIS A 111 1.02 -29.44 1.87
CA HIS A 111 -0.26 -28.98 2.39
C HIS A 111 -0.08 -27.56 2.96
N PRO A 112 -1.11 -26.69 2.89
CA PRO A 112 -1.07 -25.40 3.56
C PRO A 112 -0.89 -25.57 5.07
N ASN A 113 -0.13 -24.67 5.69
CA ASN A 113 0.09 -24.70 7.14
C ASN A 113 -1.16 -24.26 7.93
N HIS A 114 -1.98 -23.39 7.36
CA HIS A 114 -3.19 -22.89 8.01
C HIS A 114 -4.37 -23.87 7.87
N PRO A 115 -5.04 -24.29 8.96
CA PRO A 115 -6.11 -25.29 8.92
C PRO A 115 -7.30 -24.93 8.02
N GLN A 116 -7.68 -23.65 7.94
CA GLN A 116 -8.79 -23.21 7.07
C GLN A 116 -8.40 -23.28 5.58
N LEU A 117 -7.15 -22.97 5.25
CA LEU A 117 -6.66 -23.14 3.88
C LEU A 117 -6.57 -24.62 3.52
N PHE A 118 -6.16 -25.45 4.48
CA PHE A 118 -6.13 -26.89 4.30
C PHE A 118 -7.52 -27.47 3.97
N SER A 119 -8.58 -27.06 4.69
CA SER A 119 -9.94 -27.54 4.40
C SER A 119 -10.42 -27.12 3.02
N ILE A 120 -10.20 -25.85 2.64
CA ILE A 120 -10.54 -25.31 1.31
C ILE A 120 -9.82 -26.09 0.20
N VAL A 121 -8.49 -26.24 0.31
CA VAL A 121 -7.67 -26.96 -0.66
C VAL A 121 -8.08 -28.43 -0.74
N ARG A 122 -8.38 -29.05 0.41
CA ARG A 122 -8.82 -30.45 0.47
C ARG A 122 -10.16 -30.65 -0.25
N GLN A 123 -11.12 -29.76 -0.03
CA GLN A 123 -12.44 -29.83 -0.65
C GLN A 123 -12.37 -29.58 -2.16
N ALA A 124 -11.60 -28.58 -2.59
CA ALA A 124 -11.34 -28.32 -4.01
C ALA A 124 -10.70 -29.54 -4.71
N CYS A 125 -9.73 -30.19 -4.07
CA CYS A 125 -9.10 -31.41 -4.57
C CYS A 125 -10.10 -32.57 -4.75
N VAL A 126 -10.95 -32.82 -3.75
CA VAL A 126 -11.96 -33.90 -3.80
C VAL A 126 -12.98 -33.61 -4.90
N ARG A 127 -13.50 -32.39 -4.99
CA ARG A 127 -14.46 -32.01 -6.04
C ARG A 127 -13.86 -32.16 -7.44
N SER A 128 -12.65 -31.62 -7.64
CA SER A 128 -11.92 -31.67 -8.93
C SER A 128 -11.75 -33.09 -9.46
N LEU A 129 -11.40 -34.05 -8.60
CA LEU A 129 -11.06 -35.42 -9.02
C LEU A 129 -12.21 -36.43 -8.88
N SER A 130 -13.28 -36.12 -8.13
CA SER A 130 -14.35 -37.09 -7.83
C SER A 130 -15.76 -36.66 -8.22
N CYS A 131 -16.04 -35.36 -8.29
CA CYS A 131 -17.40 -34.85 -8.53
C CYS A 131 -17.56 -34.26 -9.92
N GLU A 132 -16.60 -33.45 -10.33
CA GLU A 132 -16.67 -32.71 -11.59
C GLU A 132 -16.18 -33.60 -12.74
N VAL A 133 -16.96 -33.65 -13.83
CA VAL A 133 -16.66 -34.53 -14.97
C VAL A 133 -16.51 -33.72 -16.24
N CYS A 134 -15.35 -33.85 -16.89
CA CYS A 134 -15.09 -33.29 -18.22
C CYS A 134 -15.32 -34.38 -19.28
N PRO A 135 -15.94 -34.08 -20.44
CA PRO A 135 -15.96 -34.99 -21.59
C PRO A 135 -14.53 -35.38 -21.99
N GLY A 136 -14.23 -36.67 -22.06
CA GLY A 136 -12.85 -37.16 -22.31
C GLY A 136 -11.95 -37.22 -21.07
N ARG A 137 -12.43 -36.79 -19.89
CA ARG A 137 -11.75 -36.81 -18.56
C ARG A 137 -10.49 -35.95 -18.45
N GLU A 138 -10.06 -35.30 -19.53
CA GLU A 138 -8.94 -34.36 -19.58
C GLU A 138 -9.44 -33.01 -20.09
N GLY A 139 -9.22 -31.96 -19.30
CA GLY A 139 -9.64 -30.61 -19.66
C GLY A 139 -9.84 -29.67 -18.48
N PRO A 140 -10.05 -28.38 -18.78
CA PRO A 140 -10.30 -27.36 -17.79
C PRO A 140 -11.77 -27.33 -17.36
N ILE A 141 -12.00 -27.15 -16.06
CA ILE A 141 -13.31 -27.07 -15.41
C ILE A 141 -13.27 -25.86 -14.46
N PHE A 142 -14.37 -25.11 -14.42
CA PHE A 142 -14.60 -24.07 -13.44
C PHE A 142 -15.71 -24.52 -12.49
N PHE A 143 -15.47 -24.41 -11.18
CA PHE A 143 -16.49 -24.65 -10.17
C PHE A 143 -16.14 -23.93 -8.87
N GLY A 144 -17.08 -23.80 -7.95
CA GLY A 144 -16.82 -23.25 -6.62
C GLY A 144 -18.00 -22.48 -6.07
N ASP A 145 -17.83 -21.97 -4.86
CA ASP A 145 -18.83 -21.19 -4.13
C ASP A 145 -18.14 -20.10 -3.31
N GLU A 146 -18.93 -19.20 -2.70
CA GLU A 146 -18.39 -18.08 -1.92
C GLU A 146 -17.76 -18.51 -0.60
N GLN A 147 -18.13 -19.68 -0.05
CA GLN A 147 -17.65 -20.16 1.25
C GLN A 147 -16.28 -20.84 1.17
N HIS A 148 -16.04 -21.61 0.09
CA HIS A 148 -14.82 -22.39 -0.12
C HIS A 148 -13.96 -21.82 -1.26
N GLY A 149 -14.43 -20.76 -1.92
CA GLY A 149 -13.76 -20.13 -3.05
C GLY A 149 -14.10 -20.75 -4.40
N PHE A 150 -13.69 -20.02 -5.43
CA PHE A 150 -13.81 -20.41 -6.83
C PHE A 150 -12.54 -21.10 -7.31
N VAL A 151 -12.71 -22.16 -8.09
CA VAL A 151 -11.64 -23.08 -8.47
C VAL A 151 -11.61 -23.21 -10.00
N PHE A 152 -10.44 -22.92 -10.56
CA PHE A 152 -10.04 -23.37 -11.88
C PHE A 152 -9.36 -24.72 -11.70
N SER A 153 -9.78 -25.74 -12.44
CA SER A 153 -9.25 -27.09 -12.34
C SER A 153 -8.95 -27.65 -13.71
N HIS A 154 -7.71 -28.06 -13.97
CA HIS A 154 -7.35 -28.73 -15.21
C HIS A 154 -6.92 -30.17 -14.90
N THR A 155 -7.80 -31.12 -15.23
CA THR A 155 -7.52 -32.55 -15.07
C THR A 155 -6.74 -33.07 -16.26
N PHE A 156 -5.79 -33.97 -16.02
CA PHE A 156 -4.94 -34.55 -17.07
C PHE A 156 -4.43 -35.94 -16.68
N PHE A 157 -3.96 -36.70 -17.67
CA PHE A 157 -3.38 -38.02 -17.45
C PHE A 157 -1.87 -38.02 -17.64
N ILE A 158 -1.17 -38.76 -16.78
CA ILE A 158 0.25 -39.07 -16.94
C ILE A 158 0.38 -40.56 -17.27
N LYS A 159 1.20 -40.92 -18.25
CA LYS A 159 1.45 -42.33 -18.59
C LYS A 159 2.31 -43.00 -17.53
N ASP A 160 1.93 -44.21 -17.12
CA ASP A 160 2.67 -45.02 -16.15
C ASP A 160 2.60 -46.49 -16.55
N SER A 161 3.75 -47.13 -16.78
CA SER A 161 3.85 -48.52 -17.23
C SER A 161 3.33 -49.54 -16.19
N LEU A 162 3.32 -49.16 -14.91
CA LEU A 162 2.93 -50.03 -13.80
C LEU A 162 1.49 -49.79 -13.32
N ALA A 163 0.87 -48.68 -13.75
CA ALA A 163 -0.50 -48.33 -13.41
C ALA A 163 -1.51 -49.13 -14.25
N ARG A 164 -2.68 -49.38 -13.66
CA ARG A 164 -3.80 -49.97 -14.39
C ARG A 164 -4.25 -49.02 -15.52
N GLY A 165 -4.37 -49.54 -16.73
CA GLY A 165 -4.73 -48.73 -17.90
C GLY A 165 -3.61 -47.80 -18.40
N PHE A 166 -2.37 -48.01 -17.93
CA PHE A 166 -1.18 -47.25 -18.31
C PHE A 166 -1.26 -45.74 -18.05
N GLN A 167 -2.16 -45.30 -17.18
CA GLN A 167 -2.45 -43.90 -16.94
C GLN A 167 -2.71 -43.63 -15.47
N ARG A 168 -2.34 -42.44 -15.03
CA ARG A 168 -2.64 -41.91 -13.71
C ARG A 168 -3.30 -40.56 -13.82
N TRP A 169 -4.23 -40.32 -12.92
CA TRP A 169 -5.07 -39.14 -12.95
C TRP A 169 -4.52 -38.06 -12.02
N TYR A 170 -4.19 -36.90 -12.61
CA TYR A 170 -3.71 -35.72 -11.93
C TYR A 170 -4.61 -34.52 -12.25
N SER A 171 -4.50 -33.48 -11.43
CA SER A 171 -5.20 -32.21 -11.66
C SER A 171 -4.36 -31.05 -11.15
N VAL A 172 -4.21 -29.99 -11.96
CA VAL A 172 -3.70 -28.70 -11.49
C VAL A 172 -4.90 -27.82 -11.19
N ILE A 173 -5.02 -27.36 -9.96
CA ILE A 173 -6.09 -26.47 -9.53
C ILE A 173 -5.54 -25.11 -9.10
N ALA A 174 -6.27 -24.04 -9.39
CA ALA A 174 -6.01 -22.70 -8.90
C ALA A 174 -7.27 -22.19 -8.18
N ILE A 175 -7.12 -21.86 -6.90
CA ILE A 175 -8.20 -21.44 -6.01
C ILE A 175 -8.10 -19.94 -5.78
N MET A 176 -9.21 -19.24 -5.97
CA MET A 176 -9.34 -17.80 -5.79
C MET A 176 -10.65 -17.45 -5.09
N MET A 177 -10.68 -16.38 -4.30
CA MET A 177 -11.92 -15.91 -3.67
C MET A 177 -12.78 -15.07 -4.62
N ASP A 178 -12.15 -14.38 -5.58
CA ASP A 178 -12.86 -13.56 -6.55
C ASP A 178 -13.24 -14.38 -7.80
N ARG A 179 -14.55 -14.57 -7.98
CA ARG A 179 -15.14 -15.25 -9.14
C ARG A 179 -14.79 -14.58 -10.45
N ILE A 180 -14.98 -13.27 -10.53
CA ILE A 180 -14.90 -12.50 -11.78
C ILE A 180 -13.44 -12.44 -12.22
N TYR A 181 -12.52 -12.21 -11.28
CA TYR A 181 -11.09 -12.23 -11.56
C TYR A 181 -10.64 -13.58 -12.12
N LEU A 182 -11.09 -14.69 -11.54
CA LEU A 182 -10.73 -16.03 -11.99
C LEU A 182 -11.25 -16.33 -13.40
N ILE A 183 -12.50 -15.96 -13.70
CA ILE A 183 -13.11 -16.13 -15.03
C ILE A 183 -12.38 -15.28 -16.07
N ASN A 184 -12.09 -14.01 -15.76
CA ASN A 184 -11.33 -13.14 -16.66
C ASN A 184 -9.89 -13.61 -16.86
N SER A 185 -9.36 -14.40 -15.93
CA SER A 185 -8.04 -15.02 -15.98
C SER A 185 -8.02 -16.39 -16.65
N TRP A 186 -9.18 -16.93 -17.02
CA TRP A 186 -9.33 -18.25 -17.62
C TRP A 186 -8.43 -18.52 -18.83
N PRO A 187 -8.42 -17.72 -19.91
CA PRO A 187 -7.61 -18.03 -21.10
C PRO A 187 -6.11 -17.99 -20.80
N PHE A 188 -5.69 -17.10 -19.90
CA PHE A 188 -4.30 -17.01 -19.45
C PHE A 188 -3.90 -18.24 -18.64
N LEU A 189 -4.69 -18.60 -17.61
CA LEU A 189 -4.44 -19.77 -16.78
C LEU A 189 -4.43 -21.04 -17.61
N LEU A 190 -5.38 -21.20 -18.53
CA LEU A 190 -5.45 -22.36 -19.42
C LEU A 190 -4.18 -22.51 -20.25
N GLY A 191 -3.69 -21.43 -20.88
CA GLY A 191 -2.48 -21.48 -21.70
C GLY A 191 -1.23 -21.86 -20.88
N LYS A 192 -1.08 -21.30 -19.68
CA LYS A 192 0.09 -21.55 -18.83
C LYS A 192 0.05 -22.90 -18.13
N VAL A 193 -1.10 -23.30 -17.60
CA VAL A 193 -1.29 -24.61 -16.97
C VAL A 193 -1.12 -25.73 -18.00
N ARG A 194 -1.63 -25.56 -19.22
CA ARG A 194 -1.40 -26.51 -20.31
C ARG A 194 0.09 -26.69 -20.61
N GLY A 195 0.86 -25.61 -20.65
CA GLY A 195 2.32 -25.70 -20.81
C GLY A 195 3.01 -26.53 -19.70
N ILE A 196 2.59 -26.36 -18.44
CA ILE A 196 3.11 -27.16 -17.32
C ILE A 196 2.73 -28.64 -17.48
N ILE A 197 1.49 -28.91 -17.92
CA ILE A 197 0.98 -30.27 -18.16
C ILE A 197 1.74 -30.94 -19.31
N ASP A 198 1.93 -30.25 -20.42
CA ASP A 198 2.64 -30.76 -21.59
C ASP A 198 4.11 -31.11 -21.23
N GLU A 199 4.77 -30.31 -20.39
CA GLU A 199 6.11 -30.60 -19.87
C GLU A 199 6.12 -31.88 -19.01
N LEU A 200 5.17 -32.02 -18.08
CA LEU A 200 5.03 -33.19 -17.22
C LEU A 200 4.73 -34.46 -18.03
N GLN A 201 3.78 -34.38 -18.95
CA GLN A 201 3.40 -35.48 -19.83
C GLN A 201 4.55 -35.88 -20.75
N GLY A 202 5.29 -34.92 -21.30
CA GLY A 202 6.45 -35.17 -22.15
C GLY A 202 7.59 -35.89 -21.43
N LYS A 203 7.90 -35.50 -20.18
CA LYS A 203 8.90 -36.19 -19.35
C LYS A 203 8.45 -37.63 -19.02
N ALA A 204 7.20 -37.80 -18.58
CA ALA A 204 6.67 -39.11 -18.23
C ALA A 204 6.52 -40.06 -19.43
N LEU A 205 6.18 -39.53 -20.61
CA LEU A 205 6.06 -40.34 -21.84
C LEU A 205 7.41 -40.95 -22.22
N LYS A 206 8.52 -40.21 -22.09
CA LYS A 206 9.87 -40.74 -22.35
C LYS A 206 10.23 -41.90 -21.42
N VAL A 207 9.90 -41.78 -20.13
CA VAL A 207 10.12 -42.85 -19.14
C VAL A 207 9.25 -44.05 -19.47
N PHE A 208 7.97 -43.81 -19.79
CA PHE A 208 7.05 -44.86 -20.19
C PHE A 208 7.55 -45.64 -21.42
N GLU A 209 7.96 -44.96 -22.48
CA GLU A 209 8.48 -45.61 -23.70
C GLU A 209 9.76 -46.42 -23.42
N ALA A 210 10.69 -45.89 -22.62
CA ALA A 210 11.90 -46.60 -22.23
C ALA A 210 11.59 -47.88 -21.42
N GLU A 211 10.67 -47.80 -20.47
CA GLU A 211 10.22 -48.94 -19.66
C GLU A 211 9.48 -49.99 -20.51
N GLN A 212 8.66 -49.56 -21.48
CA GLN A 212 7.95 -50.46 -22.40
C GLN A 212 8.90 -51.15 -23.38
N TYR A 213 9.90 -50.44 -23.90
CA TYR A 213 10.91 -51.02 -24.79
C TYR A 213 11.74 -52.10 -24.08
N GLY A 214 12.04 -51.90 -22.79
CA GLY A 214 12.77 -52.88 -21.97
C GLY A 214 11.96 -54.13 -21.60
N CYS A 215 10.62 -54.08 -21.60
CA CYS A 215 9.76 -55.21 -21.21
C CYS A 215 8.42 -55.28 -21.99
N PRO A 216 8.45 -55.65 -23.29
CA PRO A 216 7.27 -55.59 -24.16
C PRO A 216 6.17 -56.61 -23.80
N GLN A 217 6.51 -57.71 -23.11
CA GLN A 217 5.55 -58.78 -22.77
C GLN A 217 4.52 -58.39 -21.71
N ARG A 218 4.78 -57.37 -20.88
CA ARG A 218 3.84 -56.90 -19.85
C ARG A 218 2.74 -56.02 -20.43
N ALA A 219 3.09 -55.19 -21.41
CA ALA A 219 2.16 -54.34 -22.16
C ALA A 219 0.99 -55.14 -22.74
N GLN A 220 1.33 -56.27 -23.34
CA GLN A 220 0.41 -57.18 -24.03
C GLN A 220 -0.55 -57.90 -23.07
N ARG A 221 -0.13 -58.20 -21.83
CA ARG A 221 -0.95 -58.90 -20.82
C ARG A 221 -1.97 -58.01 -20.11
N MET A 222 -1.74 -56.69 -20.07
CA MET A 222 -2.63 -55.77 -19.36
C MET A 222 -3.77 -55.22 -20.24
N ASN A 223 -3.56 -55.12 -21.55
CA ASN A 223 -4.60 -54.68 -22.50
C ASN A 223 -5.78 -55.66 -22.61
N THR A 224 -5.61 -56.93 -22.21
CA THR A 224 -6.66 -57.96 -22.28
C THR A 224 -7.56 -58.05 -21.04
N ALA A 225 -7.31 -57.25 -19.99
CA ALA A 225 -7.98 -57.39 -18.68
C ALA A 225 -8.96 -56.24 -18.33
N PHE A 226 -9.50 -55.53 -19.32
CA PHE A 226 -10.44 -54.42 -19.10
C PHE A 226 -11.86 -54.95 -18.76
N THR A 227 -12.08 -55.38 -17.51
CA THR A 227 -13.44 -55.63 -16.98
C THR A 227 -13.86 -54.56 -15.96
N PRO A 228 -15.13 -54.09 -15.96
CA PRO A 228 -15.54 -52.84 -15.31
C PRO A 228 -16.27 -53.06 -13.98
N PHE A 229 -15.81 -53.99 -13.13
CA PHE A 229 -16.43 -54.23 -11.81
C PHE A 229 -15.52 -53.83 -10.65
N LEU A 230 -16.12 -53.09 -9.72
CA LEU A 230 -15.50 -52.17 -8.76
C LEU A 230 -14.99 -52.78 -7.44
N HIS A 231 -14.98 -54.10 -7.24
CA HIS A 231 -14.80 -54.64 -5.89
C HIS A 231 -13.71 -55.72 -5.72
N GLN A 232 -12.80 -55.84 -6.67
CA GLN A 232 -11.57 -56.63 -6.47
C GLN A 232 -10.46 -55.99 -7.28
N ARG A 233 -9.34 -55.64 -6.63
CA ARG A 233 -7.96 -55.91 -7.10
C ARG A 233 -6.94 -55.07 -6.37
N ASN A 234 -5.82 -55.72 -6.02
CA ASN A 234 -4.56 -55.15 -5.55
C ASN A 234 -4.12 -53.97 -6.44
N GLY A 235 -4.50 -52.75 -6.07
CA GLY A 235 -3.94 -51.53 -6.67
C GLY A 235 -2.46 -51.48 -6.31
N ASN A 236 -1.58 -51.49 -7.33
CA ASN A 236 -0.16 -51.26 -7.08
C ASN A 236 -0.02 -49.87 -6.44
N ALA A 237 0.80 -49.79 -5.39
CA ALA A 237 1.05 -48.53 -4.70
C ALA A 237 1.46 -47.45 -5.72
N ALA A 238 0.96 -46.23 -5.49
CA ALA A 238 1.28 -45.14 -6.36
C ALA A 238 2.81 -44.87 -6.32
N ARG A 239 3.51 -44.86 -7.47
CA ARG A 239 4.88 -44.36 -7.60
C ARG A 239 4.92 -42.84 -7.38
N SER A 240 6.04 -42.34 -6.86
CA SER A 240 6.29 -40.90 -6.76
C SER A 240 6.31 -40.25 -8.15
N LEU A 241 5.90 -38.98 -8.21
CA LEU A 241 5.94 -38.23 -9.46
C LEU A 241 7.37 -38.06 -9.99
N THR A 242 8.36 -37.94 -9.10
CA THR A 242 9.79 -37.88 -9.46
C THR A 242 10.27 -39.14 -10.16
N SER A 243 9.79 -40.32 -9.74
CA SER A 243 10.09 -41.59 -10.41
C SER A 243 9.41 -41.70 -11.78
N LEU A 244 8.20 -41.16 -11.93
CA LEU A 244 7.48 -41.18 -13.21
C LEU A 244 8.11 -40.28 -14.27
N THR A 245 8.70 -39.15 -13.87
CA THR A 245 9.34 -38.20 -14.80
C THR A 245 10.85 -38.38 -14.91
N ASN A 246 11.45 -39.20 -14.04
CA ASN A 246 12.90 -39.34 -13.88
C ASN A 246 13.62 -37.98 -13.73
N ASP A 247 13.03 -37.10 -12.92
CA ASP A 247 13.52 -35.75 -12.67
C ASP A 247 13.61 -35.51 -11.16
N GLU A 248 14.84 -35.39 -10.65
CA GLU A 248 15.13 -35.19 -9.23
C GLU A 248 14.74 -33.78 -8.75
N ASN A 249 14.81 -32.79 -9.65
CA ASN A 249 14.54 -31.38 -9.34
C ASN A 249 13.11 -30.95 -9.68
N LEU A 250 12.24 -31.92 -9.97
CA LEU A 250 10.87 -31.69 -10.41
C LEU A 250 10.11 -30.71 -9.50
N TRP A 251 10.20 -30.87 -8.18
CA TRP A 251 9.47 -30.04 -7.23
C TRP A 251 9.99 -28.59 -7.17
N ALA A 252 11.29 -28.38 -7.37
CA ALA A 252 11.87 -27.04 -7.47
C ALA A 252 11.45 -26.34 -8.79
N CYS A 253 11.40 -27.09 -9.89
CA CYS A 253 10.87 -26.60 -11.16
C CYS A 253 9.38 -26.25 -11.04
N LEU A 254 8.58 -27.13 -10.44
CA LEU A 254 7.15 -26.89 -10.17
C LEU A 254 6.93 -25.67 -9.27
N HIS A 255 7.73 -25.51 -8.21
CA HIS A 255 7.71 -24.30 -7.38
C HIS A 255 7.92 -23.04 -8.22
N THR A 256 8.95 -23.04 -9.06
CA THR A 256 9.30 -21.90 -9.90
C THR A 256 8.17 -21.59 -10.90
N SER A 257 7.61 -22.62 -11.54
CA SER A 257 6.49 -22.49 -12.48
C SER A 257 5.22 -21.99 -11.80
N PHE A 258 4.89 -22.47 -10.59
CA PHE A 258 3.71 -22.02 -9.83
C PHE A 258 3.90 -20.61 -9.26
N ALA A 259 5.08 -20.28 -8.75
CA ALA A 259 5.40 -18.93 -8.29
C ALA A 259 5.33 -17.93 -9.47
N TRP A 260 5.88 -18.29 -10.63
CA TRP A 260 5.79 -17.48 -11.84
C TRP A 260 4.34 -17.33 -12.31
N LEU A 261 3.56 -18.42 -12.31
CA LEU A 261 2.13 -18.38 -12.66
C LEU A 261 1.36 -17.42 -11.75
N LEU A 262 1.61 -17.47 -10.44
CA LEU A 262 0.98 -16.57 -9.46
C LEU A 262 1.42 -15.11 -9.68
N LYS A 263 2.73 -14.84 -9.86
CA LYS A 263 3.24 -13.49 -10.14
C LYS A 263 2.62 -12.92 -11.41
N ALA A 264 2.69 -13.67 -12.51
CA ALA A 264 2.19 -13.24 -13.82
C ALA A 264 0.66 -13.11 -13.85
N CYS A 265 -0.07 -13.95 -13.10
CA CYS A 265 -1.52 -13.80 -12.97
C CYS A 265 -1.88 -12.53 -12.18
N GLY A 266 -1.13 -12.24 -11.11
CA GLY A 266 -1.35 -11.08 -10.26
C GLY A 266 -1.00 -9.74 -10.89
N SER A 267 0.01 -9.68 -11.77
CA SER A 267 0.41 -8.45 -12.46
C SER A 267 -0.36 -8.18 -13.76
N ARG A 268 -1.26 -9.07 -14.17
CA ARG A 268 -1.95 -8.99 -15.47
C ARG A 268 -3.05 -7.94 -15.52
N LEU A 269 -3.85 -7.85 -14.46
CA LEU A 269 -4.94 -6.90 -14.35
C LEU A 269 -4.54 -5.87 -13.30
N THR A 270 -4.12 -4.69 -13.76
CA THR A 270 -3.82 -3.55 -12.91
C THR A 270 -4.94 -2.53 -13.01
N GLU A 271 -5.42 -2.08 -11.86
CA GLU A 271 -6.32 -0.96 -11.79
C GLU A 271 -5.50 0.33 -11.90
N LYS A 272 -5.81 1.17 -12.88
CA LYS A 272 -5.24 2.52 -12.99
C LYS A 272 -6.31 3.51 -12.55
N LEU A 273 -6.25 3.92 -11.28
CA LEU A 273 -7.03 5.04 -10.79
C LEU A 273 -6.52 6.31 -11.46
N LEU A 274 -7.41 7.04 -12.11
CA LEU A 274 -7.11 8.35 -12.67
C LEU A 274 -7.61 9.39 -11.68
N GLU A 275 -6.68 10.12 -11.08
CA GLU A 275 -7.01 11.25 -10.23
C GLU A 275 -7.49 12.42 -11.10
N GLY A 276 -8.38 13.25 -10.55
CA GLY A 276 -8.82 14.48 -11.22
C GLY A 276 -7.67 15.47 -11.38
N ALA A 277 -7.87 16.49 -12.21
CA ALA A 277 -6.89 17.57 -12.32
C ALA A 277 -6.68 18.22 -10.93
N PRO A 278 -5.43 18.46 -10.52
CA PRO A 278 -5.14 19.14 -9.26
C PRO A 278 -5.75 20.54 -9.25
N THR A 279 -6.12 21.03 -8.07
CA THR A 279 -6.62 22.41 -7.94
C THR A 279 -5.51 23.42 -8.20
N GLU A 280 -5.87 24.64 -8.61
CA GLU A 280 -4.91 25.73 -8.85
C GLU A 280 -4.02 25.99 -7.63
N ASP A 281 -4.58 25.95 -6.42
CA ASP A 281 -3.81 26.10 -5.18
C ASP A 281 -2.77 24.98 -5.00
N THR A 282 -3.09 23.74 -5.38
CA THR A 282 -2.14 22.61 -5.32
C THR A 282 -1.00 22.81 -6.31
N LEU A 283 -1.30 23.26 -7.54
CA LEU A 283 -0.28 23.52 -8.56
C LEU A 283 0.69 24.61 -8.12
N VAL A 284 0.16 25.74 -7.65
CA VAL A 284 0.98 26.86 -7.19
C VAL A 284 1.82 26.48 -5.96
N GLN A 285 1.29 25.64 -5.06
CA GLN A 285 2.06 25.12 -3.93
C GLN A 285 3.22 24.25 -4.38
N MET A 286 2.99 23.37 -5.36
CA MET A 286 4.05 22.52 -5.92
C MET A 286 5.14 23.34 -6.60
N GLU A 287 4.77 24.35 -7.39
CA GLU A 287 5.72 25.28 -8.02
C GLU A 287 6.56 26.02 -6.97
N LYS A 288 5.91 26.59 -5.95
CA LYS A 288 6.63 27.28 -4.86
C LYS A 288 7.58 26.37 -4.09
N LEU A 289 7.22 25.11 -3.88
CA LEU A 289 8.10 24.15 -3.21
C LEU A 289 9.30 23.78 -4.10
N ALA A 290 9.08 23.58 -5.39
CA ALA A 290 10.15 23.30 -6.34
C ALA A 290 11.14 24.47 -6.45
N ASP A 291 10.65 25.71 -6.53
CA ASP A 291 11.50 26.90 -6.56
C ASP A 291 12.38 27.01 -5.30
N LEU A 292 11.84 26.66 -4.12
CA LEU A 292 12.61 26.67 -2.86
C LEU A 292 13.67 25.56 -2.81
N GLU A 293 13.37 24.38 -3.36
CA GLU A 293 14.33 23.29 -3.48
C GLU A 293 15.50 23.72 -4.39
N GLU A 294 15.22 24.32 -5.55
CA GLU A 294 16.25 24.84 -6.47
C GLU A 294 17.13 25.94 -5.84
N GLU A 295 16.52 26.88 -5.09
CA GLU A 295 17.27 27.92 -4.38
C GLU A 295 18.19 27.35 -3.29
N SER A 296 17.79 26.25 -2.64
CA SER A 296 18.58 25.59 -1.60
C SER A 296 19.80 24.82 -2.16
N GLU A 297 19.65 24.18 -3.32
CA GLU A 297 20.73 23.45 -4.00
C GLU A 297 21.76 24.40 -4.63
N GLY A 298 21.36 25.64 -4.97
CA GLY A 298 22.24 26.66 -5.52
C GLY A 298 23.25 27.24 -4.51
N TRP A 299 22.97 27.16 -3.20
CA TRP A 299 23.88 27.65 -2.17
C TRP A 299 24.95 26.64 -1.75
N ASP A 300 24.65 25.34 -1.82
CA ASP A 300 25.56 24.26 -1.38
C ASP A 300 26.78 24.07 -2.33
N ASN A 301 26.72 24.61 -3.55
CA ASN A 301 27.81 24.53 -4.54
C ASN A 301 28.77 25.73 -4.54
N SER A 302 28.66 26.66 -3.60
CA SER A 302 29.47 27.90 -3.60
C SER A 302 30.58 27.99 -2.54
N GLU A 303 30.75 26.96 -1.69
CA GLU A 303 31.79 26.95 -0.64
C GLU A 303 32.91 25.89 -0.82
N GLU A 304 33.06 25.26 -2.00
CA GLU A 304 34.12 24.28 -2.27
C GLU A 304 35.16 24.69 -3.33
N GLU A 305 35.56 25.95 -3.43
CA GLU A 305 36.85 26.28 -4.10
C GLU A 305 37.56 27.47 -3.47
N GLU A 306 38.38 27.24 -2.45
CA GLU A 306 39.64 27.95 -2.29
C GLU A 306 40.68 27.17 -1.46
N GLY A 307 41.68 26.59 -2.16
CA GLY A 307 43.08 26.86 -1.83
C GLY A 307 43.80 26.12 -0.68
N LYS A 308 43.99 24.81 -0.83
CA LYS A 308 45.25 24.04 -0.62
C LYS A 308 46.37 24.63 0.29
N ALA A 309 46.67 23.92 1.39
CA ALA A 309 47.84 24.11 2.26
C ALA A 309 49.19 23.62 1.65
N PRO A 310 50.34 23.97 2.30
CA PRO A 310 51.35 22.94 2.55
C PRO A 310 51.93 22.93 3.98
N SER A 311 51.80 21.75 4.60
CA SER A 311 52.74 20.95 5.42
C SER A 311 53.47 21.48 6.69
N GLN A 312 53.29 20.67 7.75
CA GLN A 312 54.21 20.18 8.80
C GLN A 312 54.40 20.94 10.13
N GLY A 313 54.22 20.19 11.23
CA GLY A 313 54.95 20.36 12.50
C GLY A 313 54.12 20.22 13.77
N ASP A 314 54.41 19.18 14.55
CA ASP A 314 53.84 18.76 15.85
C ASP A 314 53.62 19.81 16.97
N ALA A 315 52.76 19.38 17.92
CA ALA A 315 52.79 19.59 19.37
C ALA A 315 51.69 20.47 20.02
N GLN A 316 50.85 19.74 20.74
CA GLN A 316 49.92 20.04 21.84
C GLN A 316 50.35 21.15 22.83
N GLU A 317 49.45 22.10 23.16
CA GLU A 317 49.10 22.50 24.54
C GLU A 317 47.87 23.46 24.62
N SER A 318 46.87 23.03 25.40
CA SER A 318 46.03 23.77 26.37
C SER A 318 45.50 25.21 26.10
N ARG A 319 44.14 25.31 26.09
CA ARG A 319 43.28 25.98 27.12
C ARG A 319 42.23 26.98 26.59
N GLU A 320 40.97 26.61 26.83
CA GLU A 320 39.73 27.38 27.15
C GLU A 320 39.50 28.81 26.61
N LEU A 321 38.34 29.10 25.98
CA LEU A 321 37.12 29.67 26.60
C LEU A 321 36.07 30.14 25.55
N VAL A 322 34.78 29.88 25.86
CA VAL A 322 33.54 30.62 25.52
C VAL A 322 32.91 30.47 24.12
N LYS A 323 31.75 29.79 24.12
CA LYS A 323 30.71 29.81 23.08
C LYS A 323 29.76 30.99 23.29
N SER A 324 29.38 31.68 22.22
CA SER A 324 28.10 32.40 22.09
C SER A 324 27.46 32.05 20.74
N PRO A 325 26.12 31.85 20.66
CA PRO A 325 25.44 31.44 19.43
C PRO A 325 24.75 32.64 18.76
N THR A 326 24.88 32.77 17.44
CA THR A 326 23.93 33.55 16.63
C THR A 326 23.81 32.90 15.26
N ASP A 327 22.81 32.02 15.10
CA ASP A 327 22.31 31.60 13.79
C ASP A 327 20.81 31.86 13.78
N SER A 328 20.35 32.57 12.75
CA SER A 328 18.92 32.81 12.46
C SER A 328 18.68 32.33 11.04
N SER A 329 18.49 31.01 10.91
CA SER A 329 17.97 30.37 9.70
C SER A 329 16.46 30.56 9.64
N LEU A 330 15.96 31.03 8.49
CA LEU A 330 14.54 31.12 8.19
C LEU A 330 14.12 29.86 7.45
N THR A 331 13.66 28.86 8.18
CA THR A 331 12.88 27.74 7.65
C THR A 331 11.41 28.15 7.59
N LEU A 332 10.80 28.09 6.40
CA LEU A 332 9.35 28.24 6.27
C LEU A 332 8.70 26.85 6.34
N ASP A 333 8.61 26.30 7.56
CA ASP A 333 7.95 25.02 7.80
C ASP A 333 6.42 25.12 7.58
N CYS A 334 5.90 24.37 6.61
CA CYS A 334 4.47 24.17 6.39
C CYS A 334 3.88 23.02 7.25
N SER A 335 4.55 22.64 8.34
CA SER A 335 4.17 21.49 9.17
C SER A 335 4.30 21.78 10.65
N ASN A 336 3.51 22.74 11.17
CA ASN A 336 3.31 22.84 12.61
C ASN A 336 1.96 23.46 13.01
N TRP A 337 0.86 22.74 12.79
CA TRP A 337 -0.43 23.04 13.41
C TRP A 337 -0.54 22.45 14.82
N ASN A 338 0.48 22.63 15.66
CA ASN A 338 0.40 22.31 17.09
C ASN A 338 1.23 23.30 17.91
N MET A 339 0.75 24.54 17.96
CA MET A 339 1.09 25.49 19.01
C MET A 339 -0.21 25.93 19.68
N ALA A 340 -0.30 25.72 20.99
CA ALA A 340 -1.44 26.06 21.83
C ALA A 340 -1.91 27.52 21.63
N PRO A 341 -3.23 27.81 21.69
CA PRO A 341 -3.75 29.10 21.27
C PRO A 341 -3.43 30.20 22.29
N ARG A 342 -2.55 31.13 21.94
CA ARG A 342 -2.55 32.45 22.56
C ARG A 342 -3.82 33.18 22.11
N ASN A 343 -4.75 33.35 23.05
CA ASN A 343 -6.15 33.74 22.85
C ASN A 343 -6.42 35.18 22.34
N GLN A 344 -5.50 35.83 21.59
CA GLN A 344 -5.62 37.26 21.23
C GLN A 344 -5.71 37.57 19.72
N GLY A 345 -5.85 36.57 18.85
CA GLY A 345 -5.94 36.75 17.38
C GLY A 345 -7.34 36.65 16.78
N PHE A 346 -7.48 37.09 15.52
CA PHE A 346 -8.68 36.84 14.72
C PHE A 346 -8.79 35.36 14.35
N ARG A 347 -10.00 34.79 14.41
CA ARG A 347 -10.24 33.34 14.21
C ARG A 347 -10.96 33.01 12.91
N SER A 348 -11.67 33.98 12.35
CA SER A 348 -12.47 33.80 11.14
C SER A 348 -12.85 35.14 10.53
N LEU A 349 -13.22 35.14 9.25
CA LEU A 349 -13.76 36.32 8.57
C LEU A 349 -15.00 36.87 9.29
N ARG A 350 -15.79 35.98 9.90
CA ARG A 350 -16.96 36.36 10.71
C ARG A 350 -16.55 37.17 11.95
N HIS A 351 -15.54 36.71 12.68
CA HIS A 351 -15.02 37.43 13.85
C HIS A 351 -14.45 38.79 13.42
N LEU A 352 -13.69 38.83 12.32
CA LEU A 352 -13.15 40.08 11.78
C LEU A 352 -14.26 41.09 11.39
N ARG A 353 -15.35 40.61 10.77
CA ARG A 353 -16.53 41.44 10.45
C ARG A 353 -17.24 41.97 11.70
N GLN A 354 -17.31 41.20 12.78
CA GLN A 354 -17.92 41.66 14.04
C GLN A 354 -17.10 42.77 14.70
N VAL A 355 -15.77 42.68 14.64
CA VAL A 355 -14.85 43.66 15.23
C VAL A 355 -14.79 44.95 14.41
N LEU A 356 -14.67 44.85 13.08
CA LEU A 356 -14.57 46.03 12.21
C LEU A 356 -15.93 46.68 11.90
N GLY A 357 -17.02 45.93 12.03
CA GLY A 357 -18.34 46.32 11.60
C GLY A 357 -18.58 46.13 10.09
N PRO A 358 -19.86 46.10 9.64
CA PRO A 358 -20.21 45.65 8.29
C PRO A 358 -19.66 46.51 7.14
N SER A 359 -19.65 47.84 7.30
CA SER A 359 -19.24 48.78 6.24
C SER A 359 -17.73 48.77 6.04
N ALA A 360 -16.95 48.83 7.13
CA ALA A 360 -15.50 48.79 7.08
C ALA A 360 -14.99 47.42 6.60
N PHE A 361 -15.61 46.32 7.06
CA PHE A 361 -15.28 44.99 6.58
C PHE A 361 -15.56 44.83 5.07
N ARG A 362 -16.68 45.36 4.56
CA ARG A 362 -16.99 45.32 3.13
C ARG A 362 -15.95 46.05 2.29
N MET A 363 -15.52 47.24 2.72
CA MET A 363 -14.44 47.98 2.04
C MET A 363 -13.13 47.19 2.07
N LEU A 364 -12.74 46.69 3.24
CA LEU A 364 -11.53 45.88 3.38
C LEU A 364 -11.56 44.65 2.47
N ALA A 365 -12.63 43.85 2.51
CA ALA A 365 -12.78 42.66 1.70
C ALA A 365 -12.77 42.98 0.19
N TRP A 366 -13.37 44.10 -0.23
CA TRP A 366 -13.30 44.55 -1.63
C TRP A 366 -11.86 44.85 -2.06
N HIS A 367 -11.08 45.56 -1.24
CA HIS A 367 -9.68 45.81 -1.56
C HIS A 367 -8.83 44.54 -1.58
N VAL A 368 -9.11 43.58 -0.69
CA VAL A 368 -8.45 42.26 -0.70
C VAL A 368 -8.74 41.53 -2.00
N LEU A 369 -10.02 41.39 -2.38
CA LEU A 369 -10.42 40.67 -3.60
C LEU A 369 -9.92 41.34 -4.89
N MET A 370 -9.79 42.66 -4.90
CA MET A 370 -9.22 43.40 -6.04
C MET A 370 -7.69 43.34 -6.12
N GLY A 371 -7.01 42.70 -5.16
CA GLY A 371 -5.54 42.62 -5.12
C GLY A 371 -4.84 43.94 -4.78
N ASN A 372 -5.58 44.89 -4.22
CA ASN A 372 -5.02 46.16 -3.76
C ASN A 372 -4.12 45.97 -2.54
N GLN A 373 -3.25 46.95 -2.27
CA GLN A 373 -2.40 46.88 -1.08
C GLN A 373 -3.21 47.14 0.19
N VAL A 374 -3.18 46.18 1.10
CA VAL A 374 -3.81 46.19 2.42
C VAL A 374 -2.74 46.39 3.48
N ILE A 375 -2.82 47.54 4.16
CA ILE A 375 -1.83 47.96 5.14
C ILE A 375 -2.45 47.89 6.54
N TRP A 376 -1.86 47.06 7.40
CA TRP A 376 -2.31 46.91 8.79
C TRP A 376 -1.28 47.52 9.74
N LYS A 377 -1.67 48.59 10.43
CA LYS A 377 -0.81 49.26 11.41
C LYS A 377 -1.22 48.86 12.82
N ALA A 378 -0.35 48.20 13.57
CA ALA A 378 -0.59 47.78 14.95
C ALA A 378 0.70 47.70 15.76
N ARG A 379 0.58 47.71 17.09
CA ARG A 379 1.71 47.43 18.01
C ARG A 379 2.00 45.94 18.13
N ASP A 380 0.96 45.14 18.01
CA ASP A 380 1.00 43.69 18.23
C ASP A 380 1.14 43.00 16.87
N ALA A 381 2.27 42.34 16.67
CA ALA A 381 2.58 41.60 15.44
C ALA A 381 1.74 40.32 15.31
N ASP A 382 1.44 39.65 16.42
CA ASP A 382 0.65 38.40 16.42
C ASP A 382 -0.79 38.68 16.00
N LEU A 383 -1.35 39.82 16.44
CA LEU A 383 -2.66 40.27 16.00
C LEU A 383 -2.70 40.52 14.48
N VAL A 384 -1.68 41.18 13.93
CA VAL A 384 -1.58 41.46 12.49
C VAL A 384 -1.46 40.16 11.70
N GLN A 385 -0.61 39.24 12.14
CA GLN A 385 -0.44 37.94 11.51
C GLN A 385 -1.75 37.16 11.47
N SER A 386 -2.45 37.05 12.61
CA SER A 386 -3.74 36.35 12.69
C SER A 386 -4.80 36.94 11.75
N ALA A 387 -4.68 38.23 11.47
CA ALA A 387 -5.60 38.94 10.62
C ALA A 387 -5.30 38.69 9.13
N PHE A 388 -4.03 38.64 8.74
CA PHE A 388 -3.63 38.20 7.39
C PHE A 388 -3.93 36.73 7.14
N ASP A 389 -3.76 35.86 8.14
CA ASP A 389 -4.09 34.44 8.03
C ASP A 389 -5.57 34.22 7.72
N VAL A 390 -6.45 35.07 8.26
CA VAL A 390 -7.88 35.06 7.97
C VAL A 390 -8.17 35.68 6.59
N LEU A 391 -7.57 36.82 6.26
CA LEU A 391 -7.85 37.53 5.00
C LEU A 391 -7.34 36.77 3.76
N ARG A 392 -6.19 36.09 3.85
CA ARG A 392 -5.63 35.32 2.72
C ARG A 392 -6.53 34.19 2.25
N THR A 393 -7.41 33.67 3.12
CA THR A 393 -8.38 32.62 2.75
C THR A 393 -9.40 33.05 1.70
N MET A 394 -9.52 34.36 1.42
CA MET A 394 -10.40 34.88 0.37
C MET A 394 -9.74 34.91 -1.01
N LEU A 395 -8.44 34.58 -1.10
CA LEU A 395 -7.65 34.69 -2.33
C LEU A 395 -6.98 33.34 -2.64
N PRO A 396 -6.78 33.01 -3.94
CA PRO A 396 -5.89 31.92 -4.34
C PRO A 396 -4.49 32.12 -3.77
N ILE A 397 -3.79 31.04 -3.42
CA ILE A 397 -2.48 31.12 -2.76
C ILE A 397 -1.41 31.83 -3.60
N GLY A 398 -1.56 31.83 -4.93
CA GLY A 398 -0.70 32.57 -5.87
C GLY A 398 -0.89 34.08 -5.84
N CYS A 399 -2.05 34.56 -5.41
CA CYS A 399 -2.37 36.00 -5.38
C CYS A 399 -1.91 36.70 -4.09
N VAL A 400 -1.31 35.97 -3.16
CA VAL A 400 -1.00 36.45 -1.81
C VAL A 400 0.51 36.61 -1.63
N ARG A 401 0.95 37.83 -1.33
CA ARG A 401 2.35 38.23 -1.06
C ARG A 401 2.39 39.05 0.23
N ILE A 402 2.81 38.40 1.31
CA ILE A 402 2.71 38.94 2.68
C ILE A 402 4.08 39.37 3.18
N ILE A 403 4.17 40.60 3.69
CA ILE A 403 5.23 41.01 4.61
C ILE A 403 4.58 41.12 6.00
N PRO A 404 4.85 40.17 6.91
CA PRO A 404 4.05 40.00 8.13
C PRO A 404 4.15 41.21 9.06
N TYR A 405 5.34 41.78 9.21
CA TYR A 405 5.57 42.97 10.01
C TYR A 405 6.88 43.66 9.58
N SER A 406 6.84 44.98 9.37
CA SER A 406 7.97 45.79 8.91
C SER A 406 8.05 47.14 9.62
N ASP A 407 9.27 47.60 9.88
CA ASP A 407 9.56 48.94 10.43
C ASP A 407 9.72 50.02 9.34
N LYS A 408 9.55 49.65 8.07
CA LYS A 408 9.54 50.56 6.92
C LYS A 408 8.36 50.25 6.00
N TYR A 409 7.87 51.29 5.32
CA TYR A 409 6.87 51.11 4.28
C TYR A 409 7.48 50.35 3.09
N GLU A 410 6.72 49.40 2.56
CA GLU A 410 7.08 48.59 1.39
C GLU A 410 6.03 48.81 0.30
N GLU A 411 6.48 48.90 -0.94
CA GLU A 411 5.61 49.21 -2.08
C GLU A 411 4.76 48.03 -2.53
N ALA A 412 3.68 48.31 -3.27
CA ALA A 412 2.72 47.31 -3.76
C ALA A 412 3.34 46.23 -4.68
N TYR A 413 4.50 46.52 -5.31
CA TYR A 413 5.21 45.52 -6.11
C TYR A 413 5.89 44.44 -5.25
N ARG A 414 6.12 44.67 -3.95
CA ARG A 414 6.71 43.67 -3.04
C ARG A 414 5.66 42.88 -2.28
N CYS A 415 4.57 43.51 -1.87
CA CYS A 415 3.53 42.86 -1.08
C CYS A 415 2.15 43.47 -1.33
N ASN A 416 1.11 42.63 -1.27
CA ASN A 416 -0.27 43.10 -1.17
C ASN A 416 -0.77 43.13 0.27
N PHE A 417 -0.20 42.34 1.18
CA PHE A 417 -0.44 42.44 2.62
C PHE A 417 0.81 42.95 3.34
N LEU A 418 0.67 44.07 4.05
CA LEU A 418 1.78 44.73 4.73
C LEU A 418 1.42 45.05 6.18
N GLY A 419 2.10 44.40 7.12
CA GLY A 419 2.07 44.76 8.53
C GLY A 419 3.09 45.86 8.85
N LEU A 420 2.68 46.92 9.54
CA LEU A 420 3.56 48.04 9.89
C LEU A 420 3.54 48.37 11.38
N ALA A 421 4.70 48.74 11.90
CA ALA A 421 4.81 49.31 13.23
C ALA A 421 4.12 50.69 13.32
N PRO A 422 3.61 51.10 14.50
CA PRO A 422 2.79 52.31 14.65
C PRO A 422 3.52 53.62 14.34
N HIS A 423 4.84 53.62 14.39
CA HIS A 423 5.68 54.80 14.20
C HIS A 423 6.05 55.03 12.72
N VAL A 424 5.78 54.07 11.83
CA VAL A 424 6.15 54.14 10.41
C VAL A 424 5.31 55.21 9.69
N GLN A 425 5.99 56.07 8.93
CA GLN A 425 5.36 57.10 8.10
C GLN A 425 4.96 56.49 6.76
N ILE A 426 3.71 56.67 6.34
CA ILE A 426 3.21 56.19 5.05
C ILE A 426 3.26 57.35 4.06
N PRO A 427 3.79 57.15 2.83
CA PRO A 427 3.87 58.21 1.84
C PRO A 427 2.51 58.86 1.53
N PRO A 428 2.44 60.19 1.37
CA PRO A 428 1.16 60.91 1.23
C PRO A 428 0.39 60.54 -0.04
N HIS A 429 1.09 60.12 -1.10
CA HIS A 429 0.48 59.69 -2.36
C HIS A 429 -0.27 58.34 -2.24
N ILE A 430 0.03 57.54 -1.22
CA ILE A 430 -0.68 56.28 -0.93
C ILE A 430 -1.95 56.57 -0.13
N LEU A 431 -1.89 57.53 0.80
CA LEU A 431 -3.02 57.96 1.61
C LEU A 431 -4.10 58.70 0.80
N SER A 432 -3.72 59.35 -0.31
CA SER A 432 -4.65 60.01 -1.24
C SER A 432 -5.12 59.11 -2.38
N SER A 433 -4.56 57.90 -2.50
CA SER A 433 -4.89 56.96 -3.57
C SER A 433 -6.11 56.11 -3.21
N GLY A 434 -7.06 56.00 -4.12
CA GLY A 434 -8.18 55.04 -4.01
C GLY A 434 -7.77 53.57 -4.18
N LYS A 435 -6.47 53.27 -4.36
CA LYS A 435 -5.94 51.93 -4.60
C LYS A 435 -5.34 51.25 -3.36
N SER A 436 -5.31 51.92 -2.21
CA SER A 436 -4.78 51.35 -0.97
C SER A 436 -5.78 51.54 0.17
N THR A 437 -5.97 50.51 1.00
CA THR A 437 -6.77 50.63 2.22
C THR A 437 -5.87 50.59 3.45
N LEU A 438 -6.01 51.62 4.28
CA LEU A 438 -5.37 51.70 5.59
C LEU A 438 -6.34 51.25 6.66
N THR A 439 -6.02 50.14 7.34
CA THR A 439 -6.66 49.78 8.61
C THR A 439 -5.67 50.10 9.74
N SER A 440 -5.86 51.25 10.39
CA SER A 440 -5.11 51.60 11.59
C SER A 440 -5.84 51.08 12.82
N SER A 441 -5.18 50.22 13.60
CA SER A 441 -5.65 49.88 14.94
C SER A 441 -5.30 51.02 15.89
N LEU A 442 -6.10 52.09 15.89
CA LEU A 442 -6.08 53.03 17.00
C LEU A 442 -6.83 52.36 18.16
N PHE A 443 -6.08 51.77 19.10
CA PHE A 443 -6.54 51.29 20.41
C PHE A 443 -7.97 50.73 20.44
N ILE A 444 -8.14 49.42 20.18
CA ILE A 444 -9.20 48.66 20.87
C ILE A 444 -8.69 48.45 22.30
N GLY A 445 -8.72 49.52 23.08
CA GLY A 445 -8.48 49.46 24.52
C GLY A 445 -9.68 48.79 25.18
N SER A 446 -9.40 47.72 25.92
CA SER A 446 -10.13 47.21 27.09
C SER A 446 -11.61 47.60 27.19
N ALA A 447 -12.48 46.59 27.16
CA ALA A 447 -13.80 46.69 27.73
C ALA A 447 -13.71 47.21 29.17
N SER A 448 -13.97 48.51 29.36
CA SER A 448 -14.48 49.13 30.58
C SER A 448 -14.79 50.61 30.31
N SER A 449 -16.07 50.85 30.05
CA SER A 449 -16.77 52.14 30.13
C SER A 449 -16.39 53.28 29.17
N THR A 450 -17.45 53.82 28.57
CA THR A 450 -17.64 55.21 28.12
C THR A 450 -17.31 55.56 26.66
N TYR A 451 -18.32 56.17 26.05
CA TYR A 451 -18.48 56.60 24.66
C TYR A 451 -17.49 57.69 24.16
N ARG A 452 -17.43 57.78 22.81
CA ARG A 452 -17.01 58.92 21.93
C ARG A 452 -15.51 59.10 21.61
N ASN A 453 -15.11 58.71 20.40
CA ASN A 453 -14.87 59.61 19.24
C ASN A 453 -13.98 58.92 18.20
N VAL A 454 -14.56 58.43 17.11
CA VAL A 454 -13.82 58.12 15.88
C VAL A 454 -13.62 59.44 15.14
N LYS A 455 -12.38 59.96 15.11
CA LYS A 455 -12.02 61.08 14.23
C LYS A 455 -11.89 60.55 12.80
N HIS A 456 -12.93 60.75 12.00
CA HIS A 456 -12.81 60.78 10.54
C HIS A 456 -12.05 62.04 10.13
N GLN A 457 -10.90 61.88 9.48
CA GLN A 457 -10.28 62.99 8.76
C GLN A 457 -11.02 63.12 7.42
N LYS A 458 -11.80 64.21 7.28
CA LYS A 458 -12.51 64.58 6.05
C LYS A 458 -11.49 64.88 4.94
N LEU A 459 -11.68 64.28 3.77
CA LEU A 459 -11.13 64.72 2.48
C LEU A 459 -12.27 65.25 1.60
N PRO A 460 -11.98 66.15 0.64
CA PRO A 460 -12.93 67.15 0.16
C PRO A 460 -14.00 66.59 -0.80
N ASN A 461 -15.14 67.26 -0.74
CA ASN A 461 -16.33 67.05 -1.53
C ASN A 461 -16.04 67.31 -3.03
N THR A 462 -16.04 66.28 -3.87
CA THR A 462 -16.19 66.42 -5.32
C THR A 462 -17.60 65.98 -5.71
N GLY A 463 -18.41 66.93 -6.14
CA GLY A 463 -19.81 66.73 -6.52
C GLY A 463 -19.94 65.80 -7.73
N LEU A 464 -20.83 64.82 -7.61
CA LEU A 464 -21.44 64.14 -8.74
C LEU A 464 -22.55 65.04 -9.33
N PRO A 465 -22.62 65.23 -10.66
CA PRO A 465 -23.78 65.87 -11.27
C PRO A 465 -24.97 64.92 -11.24
N SER A 466 -26.11 65.47 -10.85
CA SER A 466 -27.44 64.85 -10.90
C SER A 466 -27.87 64.60 -12.34
N GLY A 467 -28.01 63.33 -12.72
CA GLY A 467 -28.81 62.91 -13.88
C GLY A 467 -30.16 62.41 -13.39
N GLY A 468 -31.22 63.17 -13.68
CA GLY A 468 -32.60 62.73 -13.53
C GLY A 468 -33.12 62.18 -14.87
N PHE A 469 -33.92 61.12 -14.77
CA PHE A 469 -34.70 60.41 -15.80
C PHE A 469 -33.98 59.91 -17.06
#